data_AF-A0A518BM52-F1
#
_entry.id   AF-A0A518BM52-F1
#
_cell.length_a   1.000
_cell.length_b   1.000
_cell.length_c   1.000
_cell.angle_alpha   90.00
_cell.angle_beta   90.00
_cell.angle_gamma   90.00
#
_symmetry.space_group_name_H-M   'P 1'
#
loop_
_entity.id
_entity.type
_entity.pdbx_description
1 polymer ?
#
loop_
_entity_poly.entity_id
_entity_poly.type
_entity_poly.pdbx_seq_one_letter_code
_entity_poly.pdbx_strand_id
1 'polypeptide(L)'
;MKTDRGALPIELRHWLEQATHGLSDEARQRVGREIEDHFRSALEAASAEGLDPSLARRRALDALGDPAAAARDFRRTNLTRFQSRLLEGHCGRPRWPVLALHLGLVALGVWLTAALSGPEGPSLVAKVSVVSMAVAAAVIHLVAPWLFDRGRKGLAVLSSGLAQWLLFASLCVGVPRGLDVPPQPLAAWFYAAVLLVLLVLYLPAVSKARHLGPEQAGP
;
A
#
# COMPACT_ATOMS: atom_id res chain seq x y z
N MET A 1 -14.91 -1.97 -43.10
CA MET A 1 -14.59 -3.40 -43.29
C MET A 1 -14.43 -4.03 -41.93
N LYS A 2 -15.47 -4.69 -41.42
CA LYS A 2 -15.40 -5.48 -40.19
C LYS A 2 -14.80 -6.81 -40.63
N THR A 3 -13.47 -6.95 -40.55
CA THR A 3 -12.81 -8.24 -40.81
C THR A 3 -13.52 -9.26 -39.94
N ASP A 4 -14.15 -10.23 -40.60
CA ASP A 4 -14.70 -11.41 -39.97
C ASP A 4 -13.50 -12.15 -39.39
N ARG A 5 -13.05 -11.73 -38.19
CA ARG A 5 -12.07 -12.47 -37.41
C ARG A 5 -12.79 -13.77 -37.12
N GLY A 6 -12.54 -14.77 -37.95
CA GLY A 6 -13.20 -16.07 -37.91
C GLY A 6 -13.35 -16.46 -36.46
N ALA A 7 -14.61 -16.69 -36.06
CA ALA A 7 -14.95 -16.91 -34.67
C ALA A 7 -13.95 -17.90 -34.06
N LEU A 8 -13.26 -17.49 -33.00
CA LEU A 8 -12.26 -18.34 -32.37
C LEU A 8 -12.91 -19.70 -32.02
N PRO A 9 -12.16 -20.81 -32.20
CA PRO A 9 -12.63 -22.12 -31.79
C PRO A 9 -13.15 -22.09 -30.35
N ILE A 10 -14.25 -22.79 -30.09
CA ILE A 10 -14.94 -22.75 -28.78
C ILE A 10 -13.98 -23.20 -27.67
N GLU A 11 -13.13 -24.18 -27.99
CA GLU A 11 -12.13 -24.76 -27.11
C GLU A 11 -11.06 -23.74 -26.70
N LEU A 12 -10.58 -22.93 -27.65
CA LEU A 12 -9.61 -21.86 -27.37
C LEU A 12 -10.22 -20.76 -26.50
N ARG A 13 -11.49 -20.40 -26.74
CA ARG A 13 -12.18 -19.41 -25.89
C ARG A 13 -12.30 -19.90 -24.45
N HIS A 14 -12.70 -21.15 -24.26
CA HIS A 14 -12.78 -21.74 -22.93
C HIS A 14 -11.40 -21.80 -22.24
N TRP A 15 -10.36 -22.18 -22.99
CA TRP A 15 -8.98 -22.15 -22.48
C TRP A 15 -8.55 -20.74 -22.03
N LEU A 16 -8.79 -19.72 -22.88
CA LEU A 16 -8.47 -18.31 -22.57
C LEU A 16 -9.23 -17.78 -21.37
N GLU A 17 -10.51 -18.11 -21.24
CA GLU A 17 -11.34 -17.72 -20.09
C GLU A 17 -10.77 -18.25 -18.77
N GLN A 18 -10.32 -19.51 -18.77
CA GLN A 18 -9.69 -20.13 -17.60
C GLN A 18 -8.30 -19.53 -17.32
N ALA A 19 -7.45 -19.44 -18.34
CA ALA A 19 -6.07 -18.96 -18.21
C ALA A 19 -6.00 -17.48 -17.79
N THR A 20 -6.92 -16.64 -18.25
CA THR A 20 -6.93 -15.20 -17.95
C THR A 20 -7.85 -14.83 -16.78
N HIS A 21 -8.35 -15.81 -16.03
CA HIS A 21 -9.23 -15.58 -14.90
C HIS A 21 -8.52 -14.79 -13.78
N GLY A 22 -9.13 -13.66 -13.38
CA GLY A 22 -8.63 -12.78 -12.33
C GLY A 22 -7.66 -11.68 -12.80
N LEU A 23 -7.19 -11.71 -14.05
CA LEU A 23 -6.38 -10.64 -14.63
C LEU A 23 -7.20 -9.36 -14.86
N SER A 24 -6.55 -8.19 -14.77
CA SER A 24 -7.16 -6.92 -15.18
C SER A 24 -7.62 -6.97 -16.63
N ASP A 25 -8.57 -6.13 -17.03
CA ASP A 25 -9.13 -6.21 -18.38
C ASP A 25 -8.09 -5.86 -19.46
N GLU A 26 -7.17 -4.94 -19.17
CA GLU A 26 -6.03 -4.63 -20.04
C GLU A 26 -5.06 -5.81 -20.16
N ALA A 27 -4.67 -6.41 -19.02
CA ALA A 27 -3.77 -7.57 -19.03
C ALA A 27 -4.40 -8.77 -19.74
N ARG A 28 -5.69 -9.01 -19.52
CA ARG A 28 -6.47 -10.05 -20.20
C ARG A 28 -6.46 -9.86 -21.72
N GLN A 29 -6.69 -8.64 -22.20
CA GLN A 29 -6.68 -8.35 -23.65
C GLN A 29 -5.29 -8.51 -24.26
N ARG A 30 -4.23 -8.13 -23.54
CA ARG A 30 -2.85 -8.30 -23.99
C ARG A 30 -2.48 -9.79 -24.08
N VAL A 31 -2.63 -10.52 -22.98
CA VAL A 31 -2.32 -11.96 -22.91
C VAL A 31 -3.20 -12.75 -23.90
N GLY A 32 -4.48 -12.39 -24.04
CA GLY A 32 -5.38 -13.02 -25.00
C GLY A 32 -4.87 -12.93 -26.45
N ARG A 33 -4.44 -11.74 -26.88
CA ARG A 33 -3.86 -11.55 -28.23
C ARG A 33 -2.60 -12.37 -28.45
N GLU A 34 -1.70 -12.37 -27.47
CA GLU A 34 -0.44 -13.13 -27.54
C GLU A 34 -0.71 -14.63 -27.68
N ILE A 35 -1.63 -15.19 -26.89
CA ILE A 35 -2.01 -16.59 -26.97
C ILE A 35 -2.75 -16.92 -28.27
N GLU A 36 -3.63 -16.04 -28.76
CA GLU A 36 -4.28 -16.21 -30.07
C GLU A 36 -3.27 -16.28 -31.21
N ASP A 37 -2.23 -15.46 -31.17
CA ASP A 37 -1.15 -15.46 -32.16
C ASP A 37 -0.31 -16.74 -32.05
N HIS A 38 0.06 -17.18 -30.85
CA HIS A 38 0.75 -18.45 -30.64
C HIS A 38 -0.06 -19.66 -31.12
N PHE A 39 -1.36 -19.68 -30.81
CA PHE A 39 -2.27 -20.72 -31.28
C PHE A 39 -2.33 -20.77 -32.81
N ARG A 40 -2.45 -19.60 -33.47
CA ARG A 40 -2.49 -19.51 -34.93
C ARG A 40 -1.19 -20.02 -35.56
N SER A 41 -0.05 -19.60 -35.04
CA SER A 41 1.25 -20.10 -35.51
C SER A 41 1.41 -21.61 -35.32
N ALA A 42 0.98 -22.15 -34.17
CA ALA A 42 1.01 -23.60 -33.92
C ALA A 42 0.06 -24.37 -34.86
N LEU A 43 -1.12 -23.81 -35.15
CA LEU A 43 -2.10 -24.38 -36.07
C LEU A 43 -1.58 -24.38 -37.52
N GLU A 44 -0.97 -23.28 -37.96
CA GLU A 44 -0.34 -23.16 -39.29
C GLU A 44 0.80 -24.17 -39.45
N ALA A 45 1.66 -24.30 -38.43
CA ALA A 45 2.73 -25.29 -38.42
C ALA A 45 2.18 -26.73 -38.50
N ALA A 46 1.18 -27.07 -37.69
CA ALA A 46 0.53 -28.37 -37.71
C ALA A 46 -0.17 -28.68 -39.05
N SER A 47 -0.74 -27.65 -39.70
CA SER A 47 -1.37 -27.78 -41.01
C SER A 47 -0.34 -27.97 -42.13
N ALA A 48 0.82 -27.31 -42.04
CA ALA A 48 1.93 -27.49 -42.98
C ALA A 48 2.55 -28.90 -42.90
N GLU A 49 2.41 -29.58 -41.76
CA GLU A 49 2.75 -31.01 -41.62
C GLU A 49 1.72 -31.94 -42.30
N GLY A 50 0.65 -31.40 -42.90
CA GLY A 50 -0.40 -32.17 -43.57
C GLY A 50 -1.39 -32.84 -42.62
N LEU A 51 -1.47 -32.39 -41.36
CA LEU A 51 -2.45 -32.93 -40.41
C LEU A 51 -3.87 -32.50 -40.79
N ASP A 52 -4.83 -33.39 -40.51
CA ASP A 52 -6.25 -33.07 -40.59
C ASP A 52 -6.58 -31.82 -39.75
N PRO A 53 -7.45 -30.89 -40.22
CA PRO A 53 -7.76 -29.65 -39.51
C PRO A 53 -8.22 -29.84 -38.06
N SER A 54 -8.95 -30.92 -37.75
CA SER A 54 -9.37 -31.20 -36.37
C SER A 54 -8.19 -31.60 -35.48
N LEU A 55 -7.27 -32.41 -36.01
CA LEU A 55 -6.06 -32.84 -35.32
C LEU A 55 -5.05 -31.70 -35.17
N ALA A 56 -4.90 -30.86 -36.19
CA ALA A 56 -4.05 -29.66 -36.16
C ALA A 56 -4.52 -28.69 -35.06
N ARG A 57 -5.84 -28.45 -34.94
CA ARG A 57 -6.42 -27.65 -33.85
C ARG A 57 -6.15 -28.24 -32.47
N ARG A 58 -6.34 -29.56 -32.32
CA ARG A 58 -6.06 -30.23 -31.04
C ARG A 58 -4.59 -30.12 -30.66
N ARG A 59 -3.68 -30.35 -31.61
CA ARG A 59 -2.23 -30.22 -31.39
C ARG A 59 -1.82 -28.79 -31.03
N ALA A 60 -2.43 -27.79 -31.66
CA ALA A 60 -2.21 -26.38 -31.34
C ALA A 60 -2.72 -26.01 -29.93
N LEU A 61 -3.85 -26.58 -29.48
CA LEU A 61 -4.32 -26.42 -28.10
C LEU A 61 -3.42 -27.13 -27.08
N ASP A 62 -3.01 -28.36 -27.38
CA ASP A 62 -2.13 -29.15 -26.51
C ASP A 62 -0.78 -28.42 -26.30
N ALA A 63 -0.30 -27.70 -27.32
CA ALA A 63 0.91 -26.88 -27.24
C ALA A 63 0.80 -25.69 -26.26
N LEU A 64 -0.41 -25.20 -25.96
CA LEU A 64 -0.62 -24.15 -24.96
C LEU A 64 -0.51 -24.67 -23.51
N GLY A 65 -0.65 -25.99 -23.31
CA GLY A 65 -0.57 -26.63 -22.00
C GLY A 65 -1.82 -26.44 -21.12
N ASP A 66 -1.65 -26.66 -19.81
CA ASP A 66 -2.74 -26.57 -18.83
C ASP A 66 -3.13 -25.09 -18.57
N PRO A 67 -4.39 -24.69 -18.83
CA PRO A 67 -4.84 -23.32 -18.59
C PRO A 67 -4.74 -22.92 -17.11
N ALA A 68 -4.88 -23.85 -16.17
CA ALA A 68 -4.78 -23.54 -14.74
C ALA A 68 -3.34 -23.23 -14.32
N ALA A 69 -2.34 -23.90 -14.92
CA ALA A 69 -0.93 -23.58 -14.75
C ALA A 69 -0.61 -22.20 -15.34
N ALA A 70 -1.01 -21.95 -16.58
CA ALA A 70 -0.83 -20.65 -17.23
C ALA A 70 -1.46 -19.51 -16.41
N ALA A 71 -2.65 -19.72 -15.83
CA ALA A 71 -3.31 -18.73 -14.96
C ALA A 71 -2.49 -18.36 -13.73
N ARG A 72 -1.78 -19.32 -13.12
CA ARG A 72 -0.90 -19.03 -11.98
C ARG A 72 0.26 -18.15 -12.42
N ASP A 73 0.88 -18.48 -13.55
CA ASP A 73 2.04 -17.75 -14.05
C ASP A 73 1.66 -16.34 -14.53
N PHE A 74 0.55 -16.18 -15.24
CA PHE A 74 0.06 -14.86 -15.65
C PHE A 74 -0.25 -13.96 -14.45
N ARG A 75 -0.83 -14.49 -13.37
CA ARG A 75 -1.08 -13.72 -12.15
C ARG A 75 0.20 -13.32 -11.39
N ARG A 76 1.32 -13.99 -11.63
CA ARG A 76 2.63 -13.60 -11.04
C ARG A 76 3.24 -12.42 -11.78
N THR A 77 3.03 -12.33 -13.09
CA THR A 77 3.68 -11.32 -13.95
C THR A 77 2.78 -10.15 -14.35
N ASN A 78 1.46 -10.28 -14.20
CA ASN A 78 0.49 -9.26 -14.59
C ASN A 78 -0.38 -8.81 -13.42
N LEU A 79 -0.94 -7.59 -13.55
CA LEU A 79 -1.89 -7.06 -12.58
C LEU A 79 -3.20 -7.85 -12.61
N THR A 80 -3.65 -8.23 -11.42
CA THR A 80 -4.99 -8.76 -11.18
C THR A 80 -6.02 -7.63 -11.17
N ARG A 81 -7.31 -7.98 -11.34
CA ARG A 81 -8.43 -7.00 -11.21
C ARG A 81 -8.40 -6.26 -9.89
N PHE A 82 -8.09 -6.98 -8.81
CA PHE A 82 -8.00 -6.39 -7.48
C PHE A 82 -6.86 -5.36 -7.39
N GLN A 83 -5.68 -5.71 -7.89
CA GLN A 83 -4.54 -4.79 -7.92
C GLN A 83 -4.80 -3.57 -8.81
N SER A 84 -5.43 -3.75 -9.98
CA SER A 84 -5.82 -2.63 -10.86
C SER A 84 -6.76 -1.67 -10.15
N ARG A 85 -7.84 -2.16 -9.53
CA ARG A 85 -8.78 -1.33 -8.77
C ARG A 85 -8.11 -0.63 -7.59
N LEU A 86 -7.18 -1.31 -6.92
CA LEU A 86 -6.41 -0.70 -5.85
C LEU A 86 -5.57 0.46 -6.39
N LEU A 87 -4.87 0.27 -7.50
CA LEU A 87 -4.06 1.31 -8.14
C LEU A 87 -4.92 2.46 -8.67
N GLU A 88 -6.06 2.18 -9.29
CA GLU A 88 -7.01 3.20 -9.76
C GLU A 88 -7.52 4.07 -8.59
N GLY A 89 -7.79 3.45 -7.43
CA GLY A 89 -8.17 4.17 -6.22
C GLY A 89 -7.09 5.09 -5.65
N HIS A 90 -5.81 4.76 -5.87
CA HIS A 90 -4.67 5.49 -5.31
C HIS A 90 -4.06 6.51 -6.27
N CYS A 91 -4.13 6.24 -7.58
CA CYS A 91 -3.60 7.12 -8.63
C CYS A 91 -4.63 8.13 -9.14
N GLY A 92 -5.94 7.83 -9.03
CA GLY A 92 -7.01 8.66 -9.59
C GLY A 92 -7.50 9.80 -8.70
N ARG A 93 -7.19 9.79 -7.40
CA ARG A 93 -7.56 10.89 -6.50
C ARG A 93 -6.41 11.88 -6.44
N PRO A 94 -6.59 13.10 -6.94
CA PRO A 94 -5.53 14.08 -6.86
C PRO A 94 -5.27 14.35 -5.38
N ARG A 95 -4.00 14.28 -4.96
CA ARG A 95 -3.59 14.46 -3.56
C ARG A 95 -3.69 15.92 -3.10
N TRP A 96 -4.22 16.81 -3.95
CA TRP A 96 -4.34 18.23 -3.66
C TRP A 96 -5.19 18.54 -2.42
N PRO A 97 -6.28 17.82 -2.05
CA PRO A 97 -7.03 18.14 -0.84
C PRO A 97 -6.23 17.83 0.42
N VAL A 98 -5.47 16.72 0.38
CA VAL A 98 -4.53 16.38 1.46
C VAL A 98 -3.46 17.45 1.54
N LEU A 99 -2.82 17.81 0.43
CA LEU A 99 -1.82 18.88 0.39
C LEU A 99 -2.39 20.24 0.87
N ALA A 100 -3.60 20.61 0.46
CA ALA A 100 -4.27 21.84 0.85
C ALA A 100 -4.58 21.87 2.36
N LEU A 101 -5.06 20.76 2.93
CA LEU A 101 -5.24 20.62 4.37
C LEU A 101 -3.93 20.81 5.13
N HIS A 102 -2.82 20.25 4.61
CA HIS A 102 -1.49 20.41 5.20
C HIS A 102 -1.01 21.86 5.18
N LEU A 103 -1.11 22.52 4.01
CA LEU A 103 -0.74 23.92 3.88
C LEU A 103 -1.60 24.81 4.81
N GLY A 104 -2.88 24.47 4.97
CA GLY A 104 -3.79 25.13 5.92
C GLY A 104 -3.36 24.98 7.38
N LEU A 105 -3.00 23.76 7.82
CA LEU A 105 -2.54 23.50 9.19
C LEU A 105 -1.20 24.19 9.49
N VAL A 106 -0.28 24.21 8.53
CA VAL A 106 0.99 24.93 8.66
C VAL A 106 0.74 26.44 8.77
N ALA A 107 -0.08 27.01 7.89
CA ALA A 107 -0.43 28.43 7.93
C ALA A 107 -1.13 28.80 9.25
N LEU A 108 -2.02 27.95 9.76
CA LEU A 108 -2.69 28.15 11.05
C LEU A 108 -1.69 28.13 12.22
N GLY A 109 -0.72 27.20 12.21
CA GLY A 109 0.33 27.15 13.23
C GLY A 109 1.21 28.40 13.24
N VAL A 110 1.60 28.89 12.06
CA VAL A 110 2.34 30.16 11.90
C VAL A 110 1.50 31.33 12.41
N TRP A 111 0.22 31.41 12.02
CA TRP A 111 -0.69 32.46 12.45
C TRP A 111 -0.90 32.46 13.97
N LEU A 112 -1.14 31.30 14.58
CA LEU A 112 -1.28 31.16 16.04
C LEU A 112 -0.01 31.63 16.76
N THR A 113 1.17 31.27 16.25
CA THR A 113 2.44 31.69 16.84
C THR A 113 2.63 33.21 16.79
N ALA A 114 2.25 33.83 15.67
CA ALA A 114 2.27 35.29 15.50
C ALA A 114 1.25 35.98 16.40
N ALA A 115 0.01 35.50 16.46
CA ALA A 115 -1.07 36.04 17.29
C ALA A 115 -0.74 35.97 18.80
N LEU A 116 -0.02 34.93 19.21
CA LEU A 116 0.42 34.72 20.59
C LEU A 116 1.74 35.45 20.92
N SER A 117 2.26 36.31 20.03
CA SER A 117 3.53 37.02 20.24
C SER A 117 3.41 38.42 20.83
N GLY A 118 2.31 38.71 21.52
CA GLY A 118 2.19 39.91 22.36
C GLY A 118 3.22 39.97 23.51
N PRO A 119 3.39 41.13 24.16
CA PRO A 119 4.38 41.34 25.23
C PRO A 119 4.15 40.49 26.47
N GLU A 120 2.92 40.03 26.71
CA GLU A 120 2.57 39.04 27.75
C GLU A 120 2.28 37.64 27.18
N GLY A 121 2.75 37.38 25.97
CA GLY A 121 2.46 36.15 25.25
C GLY A 121 3.03 34.90 25.94
N PRO A 122 2.49 33.71 25.61
CA PRO A 122 2.99 32.44 26.13
C PRO A 122 4.50 32.30 25.96
N SER A 123 5.11 31.57 26.89
CA SER A 123 6.55 31.34 26.88
C SER A 123 7.04 30.79 25.53
N LEU A 124 8.29 31.10 25.18
CA LEU A 124 8.93 30.60 23.96
C LEU A 124 8.79 29.07 23.81
N VAL A 125 8.81 28.34 24.94
CA VAL A 125 8.64 26.89 24.99
C VAL A 125 7.25 26.46 24.48
N ALA A 126 6.19 27.18 24.86
CA ALA A 126 4.84 26.89 24.40
C ALA A 126 4.69 27.17 22.89
N LYS A 127 5.30 28.25 22.39
CA LYS A 127 5.31 28.57 20.95
C LYS A 127 6.02 27.50 20.12
N VAL A 128 7.21 27.07 20.54
CA VAL A 128 7.96 25.99 19.89
C VAL A 128 7.19 24.67 19.93
N SER A 129 6.52 24.37 21.05
CA SER A 129 5.70 23.16 21.20
C SER A 129 4.56 23.13 20.18
N VAL A 130 3.82 24.22 19.99
CA VAL A 130 2.72 24.30 19.01
C VAL A 130 3.21 24.11 17.58
N VAL A 131 4.33 24.72 17.20
CA VAL A 131 4.89 24.55 15.85
C VAL A 131 5.36 23.12 15.63
N SER A 132 6.06 22.52 16.61
CA SER A 132 6.50 21.12 16.51
C SER A 132 5.32 20.13 16.44
N MET A 133 4.22 20.43 17.13
CA MET A 133 2.94 19.71 17.05
C MET A 133 2.37 19.71 15.63
N ALA A 134 2.28 20.90 15.02
CA ALA A 134 1.75 21.06 13.67
C ALA A 134 2.61 20.35 12.62
N VAL A 135 3.94 20.45 12.73
CA VAL A 135 4.89 19.77 11.84
C VAL A 135 4.81 18.26 11.98
N ALA A 136 4.74 17.72 13.21
CA ALA A 136 4.65 16.29 13.43
C ALA A 136 3.32 15.71 12.91
N ALA A 137 2.20 16.41 13.14
CA ALA A 137 0.90 16.02 12.58
C ALA A 137 0.92 15.99 11.05
N ALA A 138 1.55 17.00 10.43
CA ALA A 138 1.77 17.06 8.99
C ALA A 138 2.61 15.87 8.49
N VAL A 139 3.74 15.54 9.15
CA VAL A 139 4.57 14.40 8.76
C VAL A 139 3.81 13.08 8.86
N ILE A 140 3.04 12.86 9.93
CA ILE A 140 2.23 11.65 10.08
C ILE A 140 1.19 11.55 8.96
N HIS A 141 0.49 12.63 8.63
CA HIS A 141 -0.54 12.59 7.60
C HIS A 141 0.00 12.55 6.16
N LEU A 142 1.23 13.03 5.91
CA LEU A 142 1.91 12.88 4.61
C LEU A 142 2.53 11.49 4.43
N VAL A 143 3.14 10.95 5.48
CA VAL A 143 3.94 9.72 5.40
C VAL A 143 3.11 8.47 5.70
N ALA A 144 2.09 8.55 6.57
CA ALA A 144 1.27 7.40 6.92
C ALA A 144 0.52 6.79 5.72
N PRO A 145 -0.07 7.56 4.79
CA PRO A 145 -0.70 6.99 3.60
C PRO A 145 0.31 6.20 2.75
N TRP A 146 1.53 6.73 2.59
CA TRP A 146 2.60 6.04 1.85
C TRP A 146 3.09 4.76 2.55
N LEU A 147 3.15 4.77 3.89
CA LEU A 147 3.53 3.61 4.68
C LEU A 147 2.42 2.54 4.75
N PHE A 148 1.16 2.95 4.68
CA PHE A 148 0.03 2.01 4.61
C PHE A 148 -0.08 1.34 3.24
N ASP A 149 0.24 2.07 2.17
CA ASP A 149 0.19 1.56 0.80
C ASP A 149 1.20 0.42 0.56
N ARG A 150 2.28 0.34 1.35
CA ARG A 150 3.28 -0.76 1.29
C ARG A 150 2.92 -2.02 2.09
N GLY A 151 1.71 -2.11 2.64
CA GLY A 151 1.16 -3.33 3.24
C GLY A 151 1.59 -3.58 4.70
N ARG A 152 0.57 -3.72 5.58
CA ARG A 152 0.55 -4.13 7.03
C ARG A 152 1.57 -3.53 8.02
N LYS A 153 2.66 -2.89 7.59
CA LYS A 153 3.67 -2.28 8.48
C LYS A 153 3.31 -0.85 8.93
N GLY A 154 2.30 -0.22 8.31
CA GLY A 154 1.86 1.15 8.64
C GLY A 154 1.41 1.33 10.10
N LEU A 155 0.79 0.29 10.70
CA LEU A 155 0.32 0.36 12.09
C LEU A 155 1.48 0.44 13.11
N ALA A 156 2.60 -0.24 12.83
CA ALA A 156 3.78 -0.23 13.70
C ALA A 156 4.55 1.11 13.63
N VAL A 157 4.52 1.78 12.47
CA VAL A 157 5.15 3.10 12.31
C VAL A 157 4.27 4.20 12.92
N LEU A 158 2.94 4.08 12.80
CA LEU A 158 2.01 4.98 13.49
C LEU A 158 2.10 4.86 15.01
N SER A 159 2.17 3.63 15.55
CA SER A 159 2.33 3.45 16.99
C SER A 159 3.69 3.94 17.49
N SER A 160 4.77 3.77 16.72
CA SER A 160 6.09 4.36 16.99
C SER A 160 6.04 5.88 17.02
N GLY A 161 5.44 6.50 16.00
CA GLY A 161 5.31 7.95 15.89
C GLY A 161 4.50 8.53 17.05
N LEU A 162 3.37 7.90 17.38
CA LEU A 162 2.52 8.29 18.51
C LEU A 162 3.24 8.12 19.86
N ALA A 163 4.01 7.05 20.04
CA ALA A 163 4.76 6.81 21.27
C ALA A 163 5.88 7.84 21.49
N GLN A 164 6.65 8.17 20.44
CA GLN A 164 7.62 9.28 20.51
C GLN A 164 6.95 10.62 20.80
N TRP A 165 5.74 10.82 20.28
CA TRP A 165 4.94 12.02 20.52
C TRP A 165 4.50 12.16 21.98
N LEU A 166 4.00 11.08 22.59
CA LEU A 166 3.59 11.05 23.99
C LEU A 166 4.78 11.26 24.94
N LEU A 167 5.95 10.70 24.60
CA LEU A 167 7.20 10.93 25.33
C LEU A 167 7.65 12.39 25.26
N PHE A 168 7.60 13.00 24.08
CA PHE A 168 7.98 14.40 23.90
C PHE A 168 7.02 15.35 24.64
N ALA A 169 5.71 15.13 24.51
CA ALA A 169 4.71 15.91 25.24
C ALA A 169 4.87 15.79 26.77
N SER A 170 5.20 14.59 27.27
CA SER A 170 5.49 14.36 28.70
C SER A 170 6.73 15.14 29.17
N LEU A 171 7.80 15.19 28.37
CA LEU A 171 9.00 15.98 28.67
C LEU A 171 8.73 17.49 28.66
N CYS A 172 7.88 17.98 27.76
CA CYS A 172 7.53 19.40 27.71
C CYS A 172 6.64 19.87 28.87
N VAL A 173 5.77 19.00 29.39
CA VAL A 173 4.93 19.28 30.57
C VAL A 173 5.72 19.13 31.87
N GLY A 174 6.78 18.32 31.86
CA GLY A 174 7.61 18.01 33.03
C GLY A 174 8.77 18.96 33.33
N VAL A 175 8.84 20.16 32.75
CA VAL A 175 9.85 21.18 33.14
C VAL A 175 9.19 22.24 34.02
N PRO A 176 9.20 22.11 35.36
CA PRO A 176 8.70 23.15 36.23
C PRO A 176 9.72 24.28 36.24
N ARG A 177 9.31 25.47 35.83
CA ARG A 177 10.01 26.69 36.22
C ARG A 177 9.41 27.18 37.54
N GLY A 178 10.11 26.93 38.64
CA GLY A 178 10.02 27.74 39.87
C GLY A 178 8.72 27.70 40.65
N LEU A 179 7.97 26.60 40.62
CA LEU A 179 6.83 26.39 41.52
C LEU A 179 7.11 25.20 42.44
N ASP A 180 7.13 25.45 43.75
CA ASP A 180 7.19 24.46 44.85
C ASP A 180 5.91 23.60 44.90
N VAL A 181 5.51 23.00 43.77
CA VAL A 181 4.42 22.03 43.73
C VAL A 181 5.07 20.65 43.86
N PRO A 182 4.79 19.86 44.91
CA PRO A 182 5.37 18.54 45.06
C PRO A 182 4.95 17.68 43.86
N PRO A 183 5.89 16.95 43.24
CA PRO A 183 5.58 16.12 42.08
C PRO A 183 4.55 15.10 42.50
N GLN A 184 3.29 15.26 42.07
CA GLN A 184 2.27 14.29 42.41
C GLN A 184 2.60 12.98 41.69
N PRO A 185 2.73 11.86 42.42
CA PRO A 185 3.16 10.58 41.85
C PRO A 185 2.19 10.05 40.78
N LEU A 186 0.94 10.49 40.78
CA LEU A 186 -0.10 10.04 39.85
C LEU A 186 0.23 10.31 38.37
N ALA A 187 0.87 11.44 38.04
CA ALA A 187 1.25 11.72 36.66
C ALA A 187 2.35 10.75 36.19
N ALA A 188 3.38 10.55 37.02
CA ALA A 188 4.46 9.60 36.73
C ALA A 188 3.93 8.16 36.61
N TRP A 189 3.02 7.74 37.49
CA TRP A 189 2.36 6.43 37.41
C TRP A 189 1.48 6.29 36.17
N PHE A 190 0.76 7.34 35.77
CA PHE A 190 -0.04 7.34 34.55
C PHE A 190 0.84 7.17 33.30
N TYR A 191 1.96 7.90 33.22
CA TYR A 191 2.91 7.76 32.10
C TYR A 191 3.59 6.39 32.09
N ALA A 192 4.00 5.87 33.25
CA ALA A 192 4.57 4.53 33.37
C ALA A 192 3.57 3.45 32.94
N ALA A 193 2.29 3.60 33.30
CA ALA A 193 1.22 2.68 32.89
C ALA A 193 0.97 2.72 31.37
N VAL A 194 0.94 3.92 30.76
CA VAL A 194 0.81 4.07 29.31
C VAL A 194 2.02 3.45 28.58
N LEU A 195 3.24 3.69 29.08
CA LEU A 195 4.46 3.11 28.50
C LEU A 195 4.47 1.59 28.60
N LEU A 196 4.03 1.03 29.74
CA LEU A 196 3.93 -0.42 29.96
C LEU A 196 2.91 -1.07 29.02
N VAL A 197 1.73 -0.46 28.85
CA VAL A 197 0.71 -0.94 27.91
C VAL A 197 1.23 -0.92 26.48
N LEU A 198 1.92 0.15 26.08
CA LEU A 198 2.54 0.23 24.76
C LEU A 198 3.62 -0.86 24.58
N LEU A 199 4.46 -1.12 25.59
CA LEU A 199 5.50 -2.15 25.55
C LEU A 199 4.90 -3.56 25.43
N VAL A 200 3.86 -3.86 26.19
CA VAL A 200 3.14 -5.15 26.17
C VAL A 200 2.47 -5.38 24.82
N LEU A 201 1.92 -4.34 24.19
CA LEU A 201 1.34 -4.43 22.85
C LEU A 201 2.41 -4.56 21.75
N TYR A 202 3.63 -4.07 21.98
CA TYR A 202 4.72 -4.07 20.99
C TYR A 202 5.52 -5.38 20.97
N LEU A 203 5.71 -6.03 22.13
CA LEU A 203 6.52 -7.25 22.26
C LEU A 203 6.06 -8.43 21.37
N PRO A 204 4.75 -8.74 21.24
CA PRO A 204 4.29 -9.82 20.37
C PRO A 204 4.54 -9.54 18.87
N ALA A 205 4.49 -8.27 18.46
CA ALA A 205 4.71 -7.86 17.07
C ALA A 205 6.17 -8.04 16.65
N VAL A 206 7.11 -7.72 17.55
CA VAL A 206 8.56 -7.91 17.32
C VAL A 206 8.94 -9.40 17.38
N SER A 207 8.34 -10.16 18.30
CA SER A 207 8.52 -11.62 18.40
C SER A 207 8.11 -12.33 17.11
N LYS A 208 6.94 -11.98 16.55
CA LYS A 208 6.42 -12.61 15.33
C LYS A 208 7.24 -12.27 14.07
N ALA A 209 7.90 -11.11 14.05
CA ALA A 209 8.79 -10.70 12.96
C ALA A 209 10.11 -11.49 12.93
N ARG A 210 10.58 -12.04 14.06
CA ARG A 210 11.79 -12.90 14.10
C ARG A 210 11.56 -14.30 13.57
N HIS A 211 10.32 -14.77 13.51
CA HIS A 211 9.98 -16.11 13.00
C HIS A 211 9.75 -16.15 11.47
N LEU A 212 9.69 -15.00 10.81
CA LEU A 212 9.67 -14.92 9.35
C LEU A 212 11.11 -14.77 8.86
N GLY A 213 11.81 -15.91 8.77
CA GLY A 213 13.20 -15.98 8.35
C GLY A 213 13.43 -15.47 6.91
N PRO A 214 14.67 -15.06 6.58
CA PRO A 214 15.03 -14.45 5.29
C PRO A 214 14.84 -15.34 4.05
N GLU A 215 14.49 -16.63 4.20
CA GLU A 215 14.32 -17.58 3.10
C GLU A 215 13.13 -17.30 2.17
N GLN A 216 12.24 -16.35 2.47
CA GLN A 216 11.14 -15.97 1.56
C GLN A 216 11.41 -14.73 0.71
N ALA A 217 12.58 -14.09 0.85
CA ALA A 217 13.03 -13.05 -0.06
C ALA A 217 13.85 -13.70 -1.19
N GLY A 218 13.16 -14.27 -2.18
CA GLY A 218 13.78 -14.73 -3.42
C GLY A 218 14.50 -13.60 -4.16
N PRO A 219 15.47 -13.94 -5.01
CA PRO A 219 16.42 -13.01 -5.64
C PRO A 219 15.74 -11.93 -6.50
#